data_AF-A0A858CS44-F1
#
_entry.id   AF-A0A858CS44-F1
#
_cell.length_a   1.000
_cell.length_b   1.000
_cell.length_c   1.000
_cell.angle_alpha   90.00
_cell.angle_beta   90.00
_cell.angle_gamma   90.00
#
_symmetry.space_group_name_H-M   'P 1'
#
loop_
_entity.id
_entity.type
_entity.pdbx_description
1 polymer ?
#
loop_
_entity_poly.entity_id
_entity_poly.type
_entity_poly.pdbx_seq_one_letter_code
_entity_poly.pdbx_strand_id
1 'polypeptide(L)'
;MGRLALRPGNVLSADDWHTVLMPVNARYADGHLMRFFPGRSAFAIPKLYQTLEASGHFYAIRLRANRVLQGRIAHLLSRPKE
;
A
#
# COMPACT_ATOMS: atom_id res chain seq x y z
N MET A 1 3.37 14.65 -22.96
CA MET A 1 3.53 15.65 -21.88
C MET A 1 2.68 15.24 -20.68
N GLY A 2 3.31 14.73 -19.61
CA GLY A 2 2.58 14.27 -18.42
C GLY A 2 2.20 15.45 -17.53
N ARG A 3 0.89 15.70 -17.34
CA ARG A 3 0.40 16.63 -16.32
C ARG A 3 0.67 16.03 -14.94
N LEU A 4 1.75 16.45 -14.30
CA LEU A 4 1.93 16.32 -12.85
C LEU A 4 0.94 17.28 -12.19
N ALA A 5 -0.29 16.80 -11.97
CA ALA A 5 -1.29 17.53 -11.20
C ALA A 5 -0.81 17.60 -9.74
N LEU A 6 -0.19 18.72 -9.37
CA LEU A 6 0.10 19.02 -7.98
C LEU A 6 -1.23 19.17 -7.25
N ARG A 7 -1.45 18.33 -6.23
CA ARG A 7 -2.68 18.33 -5.44
C ARG A 7 -2.80 19.66 -4.66
N PRO A 8 -4.02 20.19 -4.48
CA PRO A 8 -4.24 21.29 -3.54
C PRO A 8 -3.69 20.89 -2.17
N GLY A 9 -2.88 21.78 -1.61
CA GLY A 9 -2.09 21.51 -0.41
C GLY A 9 -2.96 21.03 0.75
N ASN A 10 -2.46 20.00 1.44
CA ASN A 10 -2.94 19.48 2.74
C ASN A 10 -3.91 18.27 2.75
N VAL A 11 -4.25 17.65 1.62
CA VAL A 11 -4.94 16.34 1.66
C VAL A 11 -3.91 15.22 1.80
N LEU A 12 -3.96 14.50 2.92
CA LEU A 12 -3.10 13.33 3.14
C LEU A 12 -3.29 12.35 1.97
N SER A 13 -2.24 11.90 1.30
CA SER A 13 -2.36 10.99 0.14
C SER A 13 -3.09 9.68 0.45
N ALA A 14 -3.21 9.33 1.74
CA ALA A 14 -4.00 8.19 2.20
C ALA A 14 -5.51 8.46 2.22
N ASP A 15 -5.94 9.72 2.35
CA ASP A 15 -7.35 10.11 2.39
C ASP A 15 -8.01 9.98 1.01
N ASP A 16 -7.25 10.31 -0.04
CA ASP A 16 -7.69 10.23 -1.43
C ASP A 16 -6.74 9.31 -2.25
N TRP A 17 -6.46 8.14 -1.68
CA TRP A 17 -5.58 7.13 -2.26
C TRP A 17 -6.08 6.63 -3.62
N HIS A 18 -7.40 6.57 -3.82
CA HIS A 18 -8.02 6.06 -5.04
C HIS A 18 -7.60 6.87 -6.28
N THR A 19 -7.60 8.19 -6.16
CA THR A 19 -7.21 9.13 -7.22
C THR A 19 -5.70 9.05 -7.54
N VAL A 20 -4.87 8.54 -6.61
CA VAL A 20 -3.44 8.27 -6.88
C VAL A 20 -3.26 6.90 -7.55
N LEU A 21 -3.98 5.89 -7.07
CA LEU A 21 -3.74 4.49 -7.44
C LEU A 21 -4.39 4.11 -8.77
N MET A 22 -5.61 4.61 -9.05
CA MET A 22 -6.31 4.33 -10.29
C MET A 22 -5.54 4.69 -11.57
N PRO A 23 -4.98 5.91 -11.71
CA PRO A 23 -4.23 6.24 -12.93
C PRO A 23 -2.93 5.41 -13.06
N VAL A 24 -2.32 5.01 -11.93
CA VAL A 24 -1.15 4.13 -11.95
C VAL A 24 -1.54 2.72 -12.38
N ASN A 25 -2.63 2.17 -11.83
CA ASN A 25 -3.18 0.88 -12.25
C ASN A 25 -3.51 0.87 -13.74
N ALA A 26 -4.22 1.90 -14.22
CA ALA A 26 -4.59 2.01 -15.63
C ALA A 26 -3.35 2.12 -16.54
N ARG A 27 -2.34 2.89 -16.12
CA ARG A 27 -1.10 3.07 -16.88
C ARG A 27 -0.29 1.78 -17.00
N TYR A 28 -0.28 0.96 -15.96
CA TYR A 28 0.49 -0.28 -15.94
C TYR A 28 -0.35 -1.52 -16.21
N ALA A 29 -1.66 -1.39 -16.47
CA ALA A 29 -2.63 -2.48 -16.63
C ALA A 29 -2.17 -3.52 -17.67
N ASP A 30 -1.63 -3.05 -18.78
CA ASP A 30 -1.19 -3.84 -19.94
C ASP A 30 0.23 -4.41 -19.79
N GLY A 31 1.00 -3.87 -18.83
CA GLY A 31 2.38 -4.27 -18.60
C GLY A 31 2.49 -5.53 -17.73
N HIS A 32 3.31 -6.48 -18.19
CA HIS A 32 3.76 -7.65 -17.43
C HIS A 32 4.81 -7.27 -16.37
N LEU A 33 4.54 -6.20 -15.61
CA LEU A 33 5.44 -5.67 -14.59
C LEU A 33 4.94 -6.07 -13.20
N MET A 34 5.85 -6.53 -12.34
CA MET A 34 5.55 -6.70 -10.92
C MET A 34 5.30 -5.33 -10.28
N ARG A 35 4.08 -5.11 -9.79
CA ARG A 35 3.66 -3.83 -9.24
C ARG A 35 3.78 -3.87 -7.73
N PHE A 36 4.70 -3.06 -7.18
CA PHE A 36 4.92 -2.95 -5.74
C PHE A 36 4.37 -1.63 -5.20
N PHE A 37 3.54 -1.70 -4.17
CA PHE A 37 3.00 -0.54 -3.45
C PHE A 37 3.63 -0.41 -2.05
N PRO A 38 4.68 0.43 -1.87
CA PRO A 38 5.20 0.76 -0.55
C PRO A 38 4.28 1.80 0.13
N GLY A 39 3.60 1.40 1.19
CA GLY A 39 2.66 2.25 1.93
C GLY A 39 3.14 2.64 3.32
N ARG A 40 2.90 3.91 3.69
CA ARG A 40 3.01 4.36 5.09
C ARG A 40 1.79 3.88 5.90
N SER A 41 1.87 3.97 7.22
CA SER A 41 0.80 3.45 8.09
C SER A 41 -0.56 4.12 7.94
N ALA A 42 -0.61 5.35 7.43
CA ALA A 42 -1.87 5.99 7.06
C ALA A 42 -2.64 5.22 5.97
N PHE A 43 -1.97 4.37 5.18
CA PHE A 43 -2.56 3.54 4.13
C PHE A 43 -3.05 2.18 4.64
N ALA A 44 -3.02 1.90 5.94
CA ALA A 44 -3.57 0.66 6.51
C ALA A 44 -5.11 0.68 6.53
N ILE A 45 -5.72 0.79 5.33
CA ILE A 45 -7.15 0.94 5.10
C ILE A 45 -7.67 -0.38 4.49
N PRO A 46 -8.67 -1.05 5.08
CA PRO A 46 -9.22 -2.32 4.59
C PRO A 46 -9.57 -2.32 3.10
N LYS A 47 -10.16 -1.22 2.62
CA LYS A 47 -10.56 -1.06 1.22
C LYS A 47 -9.37 -0.95 0.26
N LEU A 48 -8.23 -0.42 0.71
CA LEU A 48 -7.02 -0.34 -0.09
C LEU A 48 -6.42 -1.74 -0.31
N TYR A 49 -6.37 -2.59 0.72
CA TYR A 49 -5.87 -3.96 0.58
C TYR A 49 -6.66 -4.75 -0.46
N GLN A 50 -8.00 -4.72 -0.39
CA GLN A 50 -8.87 -5.39 -1.37
C GLN A 50 -8.61 -4.91 -2.79
N THR A 51 -8.35 -3.60 -2.97
CA THR A 51 -8.09 -3.02 -4.29
C THR A 51 -6.72 -3.43 -4.83
N LEU A 52 -5.70 -3.47 -3.98
CA LEU A 52 -4.36 -3.93 -4.35
C LEU A 52 -4.38 -5.42 -4.75
N GLU A 53 -5.06 -6.26 -3.96
CA GLU A 53 -5.21 -7.69 -4.22
C GLU A 53 -5.99 -7.96 -5.51
N ALA A 54 -7.12 -7.28 -5.72
CA ALA A 54 -7.92 -7.41 -6.94
C ALA A 54 -7.16 -7.00 -8.21
N SER A 55 -6.19 -6.10 -8.08
CA SER A 55 -5.36 -5.62 -9.19
C SER A 55 -4.02 -6.34 -9.31
N GLY A 56 -3.77 -7.38 -8.50
CA GLY A 56 -2.55 -8.19 -8.53
C GLY A 56 -1.29 -7.46 -8.06
N HIS A 57 -1.43 -6.43 -7.23
CA HIS A 57 -0.30 -5.66 -6.70
C HIS A 57 0.29 -6.34 -5.47
N PHE A 58 1.62 -6.45 -5.46
CA PHE A 58 2.36 -6.70 -4.24
C PHE A 58 2.39 -5.42 -3.40
N TYR A 59 2.28 -5.54 -2.09
CA TYR A 59 2.26 -4.38 -1.20
C TYR A 59 3.09 -4.60 0.05
N ALA A 60 3.67 -3.51 0.54
CA ALA A 60 4.38 -3.46 1.81
C ALA A 60 3.89 -2.22 2.56
N ILE A 61 2.90 -2.41 3.44
CA ILE A 61 2.28 -1.32 4.20
C ILE A 61 2.66 -1.47 5.67
N ARG A 62 3.30 -0.44 6.24
CA ARG A 62 3.65 -0.43 7.67
C ARG A 62 2.39 -0.35 8.52
N LEU A 63 2.17 -1.30 9.41
CA LEU A 63 1.10 -1.18 10.40
C LEU A 63 1.57 -0.33 11.58
N ARG A 64 0.63 0.40 12.22
CA ARG A 64 0.90 1.04 13.51
C ARG A 64 1.15 -0.04 14.55
N ALA A 65 1.92 0.30 15.58
CA ALA A 65 2.19 -0.63 16.67
C ALA A 65 0.88 -1.15 17.26
N ASN A 66 0.71 -2.48 17.24
CA ASN A 66 -0.47 -3.16 17.76
C ASN A 66 0.01 -4.34 18.60
N ARG A 67 -0.22 -4.24 19.91
CA ARG A 67 0.26 -5.21 20.90
C ARG A 67 -0.36 -6.61 20.70
N VAL A 68 -1.60 -6.67 20.23
CA VAL A 68 -2.30 -7.93 19.92
C VAL A 68 -1.67 -8.62 18.71
N LEU A 69 -1.45 -7.86 17.63
CA LEU A 69 -0.77 -8.39 16.44
C LEU A 69 0.66 -8.82 16.77
N GLN A 70 1.42 -8.00 17.50
CA GLN A 70 2.76 -8.34 17.95
C GLN A 70 2.81 -9.61 18.79
N GLY A 71 1.87 -9.81 19.71
CA GLY A 71 1.77 -11.06 20.48
C GLY A 71 1.52 -12.28 19.59
N ARG A 72 0.63 -12.16 18.60
CA ARG A 72 0.34 -13.25 17.66
C ARG A 72 1.53 -13.60 16.77
N ILE A 73 2.26 -12.60 16.28
CA ILE A 73 3.42 -12.82 15.40
C ILE A 73 4.74 -12.96 16.16
N ALA A 74 4.74 -12.95 17.50
CA ALA A 74 5.97 -12.93 18.31
C ALA A 74 6.95 -14.06 17.93
N HIS A 75 6.40 -15.23 17.60
CA HIS A 75 7.15 -16.40 17.13
C HIS A 75 7.88 -16.19 15.79
N LEU A 76 7.37 -15.29 14.92
CA LEU A 76 7.98 -14.93 13.63
C LEU A 76 8.96 -13.76 13.75
N LEU A 77 8.92 -13.01 14.85
CA LEU A 77 9.83 -11.87 15.09
C LEU A 77 11.21 -12.31 15.55
N SER A 78 11.34 -13.56 16.00
CA SER A 78 12.63 -14.15 16.36
C SER A 78 13.29 -14.69 15.10
N ARG A 79 14.53 -14.29 14.84
CA ARG A 79 15.35 -14.86 13.77
C ARG A 79 15.39 -16.39 13.97
N PRO A 80 15.07 -17.19 12.95
CA PRO A 80 15.21 -18.64 13.07
C PRO A 80 16.65 -18.94 13.46
N LYS A 81 16.81 -19.65 14.58
CA LYS A 81 18.10 -20.22 14.96
C LYS A 81 18.23 -21.51 14.15
N GLU A 82 19.21 -21.55 13.26
CA GLU A 82 19.74 -22.82 12.74
C GLU A 82 20.33 -23.66 13.88
#